data_AF-A0A972SEB5-F1
#
_entry.id   AF-A0A972SEB5-F1
#
_cell.length_a   1.000
_cell.length_b   1.000
_cell.length_c   1.000
_cell.angle_alpha   90.00
_cell.angle_beta   90.00
_cell.angle_gamma   90.00
#
_symmetry.space_group_name_H-M   'P 1'
#
loop_
_entity.id
_entity.type
_entity.pdbx_description
1 polymer ?
#
loop_
_entity_poly.entity_id
_entity_poly.type
_entity_poly.pdbx_seq_one_letter_code
_entity_poly.pdbx_strand_id
1 'polypeptide(L)'
;MDYTLDPDEQVYGAAEQWADLSVTLTASPTSLHPGDTAVLTVTVHNDGPYPADGVEVAVDLPPEVTFQRANSGDYDPATGLWTLPAPLAVGASQGLEITVTVANPGVWDVQAQITSAGPADIDSAPSQGFDEDDLADGQADDDEAQVQLVVLDPVLPETGFPHRSQVAGFTQAAVPAARMVGQAALWLEVPALGIQAPVQGVPLTSQGWDVSWLGDEVGWLEGSAFPTRAGNTVLVGHVWNADNTPGVFAGLKTLGYDDLIVVHAWGQRYVYAVREKQVLRPEDVRSLWAPRSYDWLTLLTCADYDPQADTYQARLAVYAVLVAVTPDDNP
;
A
#
# COMPACT_ATOMS: atom_id res chain seq x y z
N MET A 1 40.78 -61.13 -56.68
CA MET A 1 41.31 -60.66 -55.39
C MET A 1 40.18 -59.88 -54.76
N ASP A 2 39.50 -60.54 -53.83
CA ASP A 2 38.41 -60.02 -53.03
C ASP A 2 38.91 -58.91 -52.11
N TYR A 3 38.23 -57.77 -52.11
CA TYR A 3 38.23 -56.86 -50.97
C TYR A 3 36.95 -57.16 -50.19
N THR A 4 37.03 -58.11 -49.27
CA THR A 4 36.01 -58.26 -48.23
C THR A 4 36.05 -57.00 -47.38
N LEU A 5 34.98 -56.20 -47.45
CA LEU A 5 34.71 -55.13 -46.49
C LEU A 5 34.65 -55.75 -45.09
N ASP A 6 35.33 -55.11 -44.15
CA ASP A 6 35.32 -55.46 -42.73
C ASP A 6 33.88 -55.29 -42.17
N PRO A 7 33.25 -56.35 -41.64
CA PRO A 7 31.90 -56.25 -41.08
C PRO A 7 31.86 -55.56 -39.70
N ASP A 8 33.00 -55.19 -39.11
CA ASP A 8 33.08 -54.60 -37.78
C ASP A 8 33.32 -53.08 -37.76
N GLU A 9 33.27 -52.39 -38.91
CA GLU A 9 33.19 -50.92 -38.93
C GLU A 9 31.75 -50.47 -38.62
N GLN A 10 31.31 -50.75 -37.38
CA GLN A 10 30.20 -50.03 -36.78
C GLN A 10 30.61 -48.57 -36.66
N VAL A 11 30.10 -47.74 -37.56
CA VAL A 11 29.97 -46.31 -37.31
C VAL A 11 29.03 -46.19 -36.11
N TYR A 12 29.59 -46.18 -34.90
CA TYR A 12 28.88 -45.71 -33.71
C TYR A 12 28.55 -44.24 -33.95
N GLY A 13 27.38 -43.96 -34.52
CA GLY A 13 26.80 -42.63 -34.44
C GLY A 13 26.75 -42.24 -32.97
N ALA A 14 27.28 -41.07 -32.61
CA ALA A 14 27.12 -40.56 -31.25
C ALA A 14 25.63 -40.59 -30.92
N ALA A 15 25.25 -41.26 -29.83
CA ALA A 15 23.87 -41.21 -29.35
C ALA A 15 23.49 -39.73 -29.16
N GLU A 16 22.34 -39.35 -29.69
CA GLU A 16 21.80 -38.00 -29.55
C GLU A 16 21.60 -37.71 -28.06
N GLN A 17 22.24 -36.65 -27.56
CA GLN A 17 22.10 -36.22 -26.17
C GLN A 17 20.89 -35.28 -26.08
N TRP A 18 20.07 -35.47 -25.05
CA TRP A 18 18.87 -34.66 -24.76
C TRP A 18 18.77 -34.41 -23.24
N ALA A 19 18.15 -33.31 -22.86
CA ALA A 19 17.77 -33.01 -21.49
C ALA A 19 16.24 -33.12 -21.34
N ASP A 20 15.77 -33.02 -20.11
CA ASP A 20 14.37 -33.09 -19.67
C ASP A 20 14.29 -32.02 -18.58
N LEU A 21 13.86 -30.81 -18.95
CA LEU A 21 13.83 -29.66 -18.04
C LEU A 21 12.41 -29.20 -17.79
N SER A 22 12.12 -28.97 -16.50
CA SER A 22 10.84 -28.42 -16.07
C SER A 22 11.01 -27.11 -15.33
N VAL A 23 10.06 -26.19 -15.46
CA VAL A 23 10.02 -24.92 -14.72
C VAL A 23 8.80 -24.86 -13.81
N THR A 24 8.99 -24.28 -12.63
CA THR A 24 7.88 -23.93 -11.73
C THR A 24 7.97 -22.47 -11.34
N LEU A 25 6.80 -21.84 -11.19
CA LEU A 25 6.66 -20.44 -10.79
C LEU A 25 5.65 -20.33 -9.66
N THR A 26 6.07 -19.76 -8.55
CA THR A 26 5.19 -19.49 -7.39
C THR A 26 5.35 -18.05 -6.93
N ALA A 27 4.36 -17.55 -6.19
CA ALA A 27 4.38 -16.22 -5.61
C ALA A 27 4.03 -16.27 -4.12
N SER A 28 4.71 -15.44 -3.32
CA SER A 28 4.43 -15.29 -1.89
C SER A 28 4.54 -13.82 -1.45
N PRO A 29 3.44 -13.22 -0.94
CA PRO A 29 2.06 -13.71 -0.99
C PRO A 29 1.45 -13.58 -2.40
N THR A 30 0.39 -14.35 -2.69
CA THR A 30 -0.41 -14.24 -3.94
C THR A 30 -1.53 -13.20 -3.83
N SER A 31 -1.88 -12.77 -2.62
CA SER A 31 -2.89 -11.75 -2.34
C SER A 31 -2.25 -10.52 -1.72
N LEU A 32 -2.42 -9.36 -2.36
CA LEU A 32 -1.69 -8.12 -2.11
C LEU A 32 -2.67 -6.95 -1.92
N HIS A 33 -2.24 -5.90 -1.23
CA HIS A 33 -2.83 -4.56 -1.36
C HIS A 33 -1.98 -3.69 -2.29
N PRO A 34 -2.51 -2.59 -2.84
CA PRO A 34 -1.75 -1.63 -3.63
C PRO A 34 -0.44 -1.20 -2.95
N GLY A 35 0.68 -1.42 -3.62
CA GLY A 35 2.02 -1.08 -3.14
C GLY A 35 2.70 -2.13 -2.26
N ASP A 36 2.02 -3.24 -1.91
CA ASP A 36 2.67 -4.39 -1.28
C ASP A 36 3.67 -5.05 -2.25
N THR A 37 4.65 -5.76 -1.67
CA THR A 37 5.64 -6.54 -2.41
C THR A 37 5.29 -8.02 -2.41
N ALA A 38 5.47 -8.70 -3.54
CA ALA A 38 5.49 -10.16 -3.62
C ALA A 38 6.87 -10.68 -4.01
N VAL A 39 7.20 -11.89 -3.58
CA VAL A 39 8.37 -12.64 -4.06
C VAL A 39 7.88 -13.73 -5.01
N LEU A 40 8.34 -13.64 -6.26
CA LEU A 40 8.21 -14.69 -7.27
C LEU A 40 9.39 -15.64 -7.11
N THR A 41 9.14 -16.93 -7.09
CA THR A 41 10.16 -17.98 -7.06
C THR A 41 10.01 -18.83 -8.32
N VAL A 42 10.98 -18.67 -9.23
CA VAL A 42 11.15 -19.49 -10.44
C VAL A 42 12.14 -20.60 -10.12
N THR A 43 11.82 -21.85 -10.43
CA THR A 43 12.73 -22.99 -10.23
C THR A 43 12.78 -23.84 -11.48
N VAL A 44 13.97 -24.05 -12.03
CA VAL A 44 14.22 -24.99 -13.12
C VAL A 44 14.76 -26.30 -12.54
N HIS A 45 14.25 -27.43 -12.99
CA HIS A 45 14.72 -28.77 -12.67
C HIS A 45 15.25 -29.47 -13.93
N ASN A 46 16.10 -30.49 -13.76
CA ASN A 46 16.56 -31.35 -14.84
C ASN A 46 16.34 -32.82 -14.43
N ASP A 47 15.37 -33.48 -15.05
CA ASP A 47 15.04 -34.88 -14.81
C ASP A 47 15.92 -35.86 -15.64
N GLY A 48 16.64 -35.35 -16.63
CA GLY A 48 17.79 -35.99 -17.27
C GLY A 48 17.60 -36.31 -18.75
N PRO A 49 18.22 -37.38 -19.28
CA PRO A 49 19.29 -38.19 -18.72
C PRO A 49 20.68 -37.53 -18.83
N TYR A 50 20.79 -36.33 -19.41
CA TYR A 50 22.04 -35.59 -19.55
C TYR A 50 21.99 -34.23 -18.82
N PRO A 51 23.15 -33.70 -18.38
CA PRO A 51 23.20 -32.33 -17.86
C PRO A 51 22.85 -31.33 -18.96
N ALA A 52 22.16 -30.25 -18.61
CA ALA A 52 21.81 -29.16 -19.51
C ALA A 52 22.75 -27.96 -19.30
N ASP A 53 23.22 -27.37 -20.39
CA ASP A 53 24.07 -26.18 -20.44
C ASP A 53 23.38 -25.08 -21.25
N GLY A 54 23.77 -23.82 -21.05
CA GLY A 54 23.17 -22.69 -21.76
C GLY A 54 21.66 -22.53 -21.55
N VAL A 55 21.17 -22.90 -20.36
CA VAL A 55 19.74 -22.80 -20.02
C VAL A 55 19.35 -21.33 -19.82
N GLU A 56 18.33 -20.87 -20.55
CA GLU A 56 17.76 -19.53 -20.45
C GLU A 56 16.26 -19.58 -20.17
N VAL A 57 15.79 -18.79 -19.22
CA VAL A 57 14.38 -18.70 -18.83
C VAL A 57 13.89 -17.27 -19.05
N ALA A 58 12.82 -17.09 -19.82
CA ALA A 58 12.10 -15.83 -19.92
C ALA A 58 11.05 -15.73 -18.81
N VAL A 59 11.06 -14.63 -18.05
CA VAL A 59 10.04 -14.30 -17.05
C VAL A 59 9.29 -13.06 -17.53
N ASP A 60 8.03 -13.23 -17.93
CA ASP A 60 7.19 -12.14 -18.41
C ASP A 60 6.44 -11.50 -17.23
N LEU A 61 6.82 -10.26 -16.94
CA LEU A 61 6.14 -9.41 -15.96
C LEU A 61 5.18 -8.48 -16.71
N PRO A 62 3.86 -8.53 -16.43
CA PRO A 62 2.92 -7.61 -17.05
C PRO A 62 3.24 -6.16 -16.66
N PRO A 63 2.89 -5.16 -17.48
CA PRO A 63 3.28 -3.76 -17.27
C PRO A 63 2.92 -3.17 -15.89
N GLU A 64 1.90 -3.71 -15.23
CA GLU A 64 1.44 -3.30 -13.90
C GLU A 64 2.27 -3.88 -12.75
N VAL A 65 3.06 -4.93 -13.02
CA VAL A 65 3.96 -5.59 -12.06
C VAL A 65 5.36 -5.01 -12.21
N THR A 66 5.78 -4.22 -11.21
CA THR A 66 7.06 -3.53 -11.24
C THR A 66 8.17 -4.35 -10.56
N PHE A 67 9.26 -4.60 -11.28
CA PHE A 67 10.48 -5.22 -10.72
C PHE A 67 11.13 -4.34 -9.64
N GLN A 68 11.58 -4.96 -8.54
CA GLN A 68 12.34 -4.29 -7.47
C GLN A 68 13.77 -4.82 -7.37
N ARG A 69 13.93 -6.14 -7.26
CA ARG A 69 15.24 -6.80 -7.18
C ARG A 69 15.14 -8.29 -7.54
N ALA A 70 16.26 -8.87 -7.93
CA ALA A 70 16.45 -10.32 -8.01
C ALA A 70 17.55 -10.77 -7.06
N ASN A 71 17.55 -12.04 -6.67
CA ASN A 71 18.62 -12.66 -5.88
C ASN A 71 19.84 -13.09 -6.72
N SER A 72 19.72 -13.08 -8.06
CA SER A 72 20.80 -13.35 -9.01
C SER A 72 21.09 -12.13 -9.89
N GLY A 73 22.36 -11.93 -10.21
CA GLY A 73 22.81 -10.93 -11.19
C GLY A 73 22.71 -11.39 -12.64
N ASP A 74 22.40 -12.67 -12.87
CA ASP A 74 22.24 -13.25 -14.21
C ASP A 74 20.82 -13.05 -14.78
N TYR A 75 19.93 -12.42 -14.00
CA TYR A 75 18.61 -11.97 -14.46
C TYR A 75 18.69 -10.53 -14.96
N ASP A 76 18.28 -10.30 -16.20
CA ASP A 76 18.14 -8.98 -16.79
C ASP A 76 16.68 -8.51 -16.74
N PRO A 77 16.32 -7.58 -15.83
CA PRO A 77 14.95 -7.09 -15.72
C PRO A 77 14.49 -6.24 -16.91
N ALA A 78 15.39 -5.81 -17.81
CA ALA A 78 15.03 -5.06 -19.01
C ALA A 78 14.53 -5.97 -20.14
N THR A 79 15.01 -7.21 -20.18
CA THR A 79 14.62 -8.21 -21.18
C THR A 79 13.72 -9.30 -20.60
N GLY A 80 13.70 -9.46 -19.28
CA GLY A 80 12.99 -10.55 -18.59
C GLY A 80 13.75 -11.87 -18.64
N LEU A 81 14.99 -11.90 -19.15
CA LEU A 81 15.74 -13.14 -19.34
C LEU A 81 16.61 -13.47 -18.13
N TRP A 82 16.59 -14.73 -17.72
CA TRP A 82 17.48 -15.32 -16.73
C TRP A 82 18.33 -16.42 -17.35
N THR A 83 19.65 -16.24 -17.38
CA THR A 83 20.57 -17.28 -17.81
C THR A 83 21.12 -18.03 -16.60
N LEU A 84 21.13 -19.36 -16.62
CA LEU A 84 21.74 -20.13 -15.54
C LEU A 84 23.28 -19.94 -15.54
N PRO A 85 23.90 -19.74 -14.36
CA PRO A 85 25.32 -19.41 -14.28
C PRO A 85 26.27 -20.59 -14.58
N ALA A 86 25.74 -21.81 -14.60
CA ALA A 86 26.49 -23.04 -14.83
C ALA A 86 25.55 -24.14 -15.36
N PRO A 87 26.11 -25.22 -15.96
CA PRO A 87 25.31 -26.38 -16.37
C PRO A 87 24.52 -26.98 -15.21
N LEU A 88 23.24 -27.30 -15.46
CA LEU A 88 22.35 -27.95 -14.53
C LEU A 88 22.51 -29.47 -14.63
N ALA A 89 23.06 -30.08 -13.57
CA ALA A 89 23.25 -31.53 -13.49
C ALA A 89 21.92 -32.29 -13.40
N VAL A 90 21.90 -33.55 -13.83
CA VAL A 90 20.75 -34.44 -13.70
C VAL A 90 20.31 -34.56 -12.23
N GLY A 91 19.01 -34.37 -11.99
CA GLY A 91 18.37 -34.36 -10.67
C GLY A 91 18.64 -33.09 -9.85
N ALA A 92 19.29 -32.06 -10.41
CA ALA A 92 19.51 -30.79 -9.73
C ALA A 92 18.40 -29.77 -10.05
N SER A 93 18.24 -28.77 -9.18
CA SER A 93 17.37 -27.62 -9.42
C SER A 93 18.13 -26.33 -9.19
N GLN A 94 17.75 -25.29 -9.93
CA GLN A 94 18.27 -23.93 -9.75
C GLN A 94 17.09 -22.96 -9.60
N GLY A 95 17.19 -22.05 -8.62
CA GLY A 95 16.13 -21.09 -8.31
C GLY A 95 16.52 -19.64 -8.55
N LEU A 96 15.55 -18.84 -8.95
CA LEU A 96 15.58 -17.37 -9.04
C LEU A 96 14.44 -16.79 -8.20
N GLU A 97 14.77 -15.84 -7.34
CA GLU A 97 13.77 -15.06 -6.61
C GLU A 97 13.71 -13.63 -7.13
N ILE A 98 12.53 -13.19 -7.56
CA ILE A 98 12.27 -11.84 -8.04
C ILE A 98 11.30 -11.17 -7.07
N THR A 99 11.70 -10.06 -6.47
CA THR A 99 10.78 -9.21 -5.71
C THR A 99 10.11 -8.21 -6.65
N VAL A 100 8.79 -8.16 -6.62
CA VAL A 100 7.96 -7.26 -7.43
C VAL A 100 7.00 -6.46 -6.56
N THR A 101 6.47 -5.36 -7.09
CA THR A 101 5.40 -4.55 -6.49
C THR A 101 4.30 -4.26 -7.49
N VAL A 102 3.05 -4.19 -7.03
CA VAL A 102 1.90 -3.90 -7.90
C VAL A 102 1.09 -2.75 -7.31
N ALA A 103 0.88 -1.69 -8.10
CA ALA A 103 0.23 -0.47 -7.62
C ALA A 103 -1.30 -0.47 -7.82
N ASN A 104 -1.79 -1.20 -8.82
CA ASN A 104 -3.20 -1.15 -9.22
C ASN A 104 -3.94 -2.43 -8.79
N PRO A 105 -5.16 -2.32 -8.24
CA PRO A 105 -6.04 -3.46 -8.02
C PRO A 105 -6.29 -4.24 -9.32
N GLY A 106 -6.40 -5.56 -9.20
CA GLY A 106 -6.56 -6.44 -10.35
C GLY A 106 -6.02 -7.85 -10.11
N VAL A 107 -6.13 -8.69 -11.13
CA VAL A 107 -5.47 -9.99 -11.21
C VAL A 107 -4.47 -9.91 -12.33
N TRP A 108 -3.21 -10.23 -12.02
CA TRP A 108 -2.09 -10.09 -12.95
C TRP A 108 -1.39 -11.44 -13.08
N ASP A 109 -1.35 -11.97 -14.29
CA ASP A 109 -0.66 -13.21 -14.61
C ASP A 109 0.83 -12.92 -14.82
N VAL A 110 1.68 -13.70 -14.17
CA VAL A 110 3.12 -13.74 -14.41
C VAL A 110 3.45 -15.09 -15.00
N GLN A 111 4.28 -15.10 -16.04
CA GLN A 111 4.66 -16.33 -16.74
C GLN A 111 6.18 -16.50 -16.72
N ALA A 112 6.63 -17.75 -16.72
CA ALA A 112 8.02 -18.15 -16.90
C ALA A 112 8.07 -19.24 -17.96
N GLN A 113 9.10 -19.23 -18.82
CA GLN A 113 9.28 -20.18 -19.92
C GLN A 113 10.76 -20.46 -20.13
N ILE A 114 11.16 -21.72 -20.30
CA ILE A 114 12.50 -22.09 -20.75
C ILE A 114 12.58 -21.82 -22.25
N THR A 115 13.54 -20.98 -22.67
CA THR A 115 13.66 -20.52 -24.06
C THR A 115 14.88 -21.06 -24.79
N SER A 116 15.83 -21.63 -24.05
CA SER A 116 17.04 -22.26 -24.59
C SER A 116 17.58 -23.29 -23.59
N ALA A 117 18.09 -24.41 -24.11
CA ALA A 117 18.87 -25.41 -23.39
C ALA A 117 19.73 -26.22 -24.39
N GLY A 118 20.89 -26.71 -23.93
CA GLY A 118 21.78 -27.57 -24.70
C GLY A 118 22.36 -28.69 -23.83
N PRO A 119 22.11 -29.99 -24.09
CA PRO A 119 21.40 -30.54 -25.23
C PRO A 119 19.90 -30.18 -25.25
N ALA A 120 19.25 -30.41 -26.39
CA ALA A 120 17.84 -30.06 -26.57
C ALA A 120 16.97 -30.78 -25.53
N ASP A 121 15.93 -30.08 -25.07
CA ASP A 121 14.87 -30.68 -24.28
C ASP A 121 14.04 -31.62 -25.15
N ILE A 122 13.69 -32.79 -24.63
CA ILE A 122 13.10 -33.84 -25.46
C ILE A 122 11.65 -33.57 -25.80
N ASP A 123 10.89 -32.92 -24.94
CA ASP A 123 9.43 -32.73 -25.03
C ASP A 123 8.99 -31.27 -24.91
N SER A 124 9.93 -30.33 -25.03
CA SER A 124 9.66 -28.90 -24.93
C SER A 124 9.83 -28.15 -26.25
N ALA A 125 8.89 -27.25 -26.54
CA ALA A 125 8.97 -26.32 -27.65
C ALA A 125 8.57 -24.90 -27.20
N PRO A 126 9.52 -23.94 -27.10
CA PRO A 126 9.29 -22.60 -26.55
C PRO A 126 8.30 -21.69 -27.31
N SER A 127 7.57 -22.20 -28.30
CA SER A 127 6.63 -21.44 -29.13
C SER A 127 5.22 -22.02 -29.15
N GLN A 128 4.99 -23.10 -28.40
CA GLN A 128 3.69 -23.73 -28.25
C GLN A 128 3.09 -23.30 -26.90
N GLY A 129 1.99 -23.90 -26.46
CA GLY A 129 1.35 -23.46 -25.22
C GLY A 129 1.10 -24.60 -24.26
N PHE A 130 1.61 -24.48 -23.02
CA PHE A 130 1.20 -24.95 -21.69
C PHE A 130 0.57 -26.35 -21.47
N ASP A 131 -0.24 -26.88 -22.40
CA ASP A 131 -0.96 -28.16 -22.28
C ASP A 131 -0.86 -29.01 -23.56
N GLU A 132 -0.06 -28.62 -24.57
CA GLU A 132 0.08 -29.35 -25.83
C GLU A 132 1.25 -30.34 -25.79
N ASP A 133 0.95 -31.65 -25.78
CA ASP A 133 1.91 -32.73 -26.09
C ASP A 133 2.24 -32.69 -27.60
N ASP A 134 3.16 -31.81 -27.97
CA ASP A 134 3.46 -31.45 -29.35
C ASP A 134 4.27 -32.54 -30.09
N LEU A 135 4.93 -33.43 -29.35
CA LEU A 135 5.62 -34.61 -29.86
C LEU A 135 4.77 -35.88 -29.85
N ALA A 136 3.57 -35.83 -29.27
CA ALA A 136 2.65 -36.95 -29.08
C ALA A 136 3.32 -38.14 -28.38
N ASP A 137 4.24 -37.86 -27.46
CA ASP A 137 5.03 -38.86 -26.73
C ASP A 137 4.38 -39.24 -25.38
N GLY A 138 3.32 -38.52 -24.99
CA GLY A 138 2.55 -38.73 -23.76
C GLY A 138 3.09 -37.98 -22.54
N GLN A 139 4.06 -37.07 -22.73
CA GLN A 139 4.54 -36.13 -21.73
C GLN A 139 3.87 -34.77 -21.90
N ALA A 140 3.76 -34.00 -20.82
CA ALA A 140 3.11 -32.69 -20.85
C ALA A 140 4.19 -31.62 -20.89
N ASP A 141 3.98 -30.57 -21.69
CA ASP A 141 4.89 -29.43 -21.80
C ASP A 141 5.02 -28.74 -20.43
N ASP A 142 6.20 -28.85 -19.81
CA ASP A 142 6.48 -28.34 -18.46
C ASP A 142 7.63 -27.33 -18.42
N ASP A 143 8.03 -26.84 -19.59
CA ASP A 143 8.99 -25.76 -19.77
C ASP A 143 8.38 -24.38 -19.47
N GLU A 144 7.10 -24.35 -19.10
CA GLU A 144 6.31 -23.15 -18.80
C GLU A 144 5.59 -23.21 -17.45
N ALA A 145 5.56 -22.06 -16.76
CA ALA A 145 4.85 -21.92 -15.50
C ALA A 145 4.16 -20.56 -15.39
N GLN A 146 3.02 -20.51 -14.71
CA GLN A 146 2.28 -19.26 -14.47
C GLN A 146 1.81 -19.14 -13.02
N VAL A 147 1.71 -17.90 -12.54
CA VAL A 147 1.13 -17.58 -11.23
C VAL A 147 0.34 -16.28 -11.29
N GLN A 148 -0.73 -16.21 -10.49
CA GLN A 148 -1.56 -15.01 -10.38
C GLN A 148 -1.20 -14.18 -9.14
N LEU A 149 -1.01 -12.89 -9.34
CA LEU A 149 -0.99 -11.88 -8.28
C LEU A 149 -2.36 -11.21 -8.21
N VAL A 150 -3.04 -11.36 -7.08
CA VAL A 150 -4.35 -10.76 -6.82
C VAL A 150 -4.17 -9.53 -5.94
N VAL A 151 -4.29 -8.34 -6.52
CA VAL A 151 -4.27 -7.06 -5.80
C VAL A 151 -5.70 -6.66 -5.46
N LEU A 152 -5.99 -6.62 -4.17
CA LEU A 152 -7.32 -6.31 -3.66
C LEU A 152 -7.65 -4.84 -3.91
N ASP A 153 -8.89 -4.58 -4.36
CA ASP A 153 -9.45 -3.24 -4.32
C ASP A 153 -9.46 -2.73 -2.88
N PRO A 154 -8.98 -1.50 -2.61
CA PRO A 154 -9.12 -0.90 -1.30
C PRO A 154 -10.60 -0.56 -1.08
N VAL A 155 -11.39 -1.53 -0.62
CA VAL A 155 -12.72 -1.26 -0.08
C VAL A 155 -12.50 -0.48 1.22
N LEU A 156 -12.62 0.84 1.15
CA LEU A 156 -12.68 1.66 2.34
C LEU A 156 -13.91 1.21 3.16
N PRO A 157 -13.77 0.95 4.47
CA PRO A 157 -14.93 0.71 5.31
C PRO A 157 -15.88 1.92 5.25
N GLU A 158 -17.13 1.78 5.70
CA GLU A 158 -18.10 2.90 5.75
C GLU A 158 -17.56 4.14 6.47
N THR A 159 -16.55 3.95 7.34
CA THR A 159 -15.86 5.04 8.03
C THR A 159 -14.91 5.84 7.14
N GLY A 160 -14.55 5.35 5.96
CA GLY A 160 -13.59 5.96 5.03
C GLY A 160 -12.12 5.65 5.30
N PHE A 161 -11.76 4.93 6.37
CA PHE A 161 -10.34 4.73 6.78
C PHE A 161 -9.91 3.25 6.73
N PRO A 162 -8.84 2.88 6.01
CA PRO A 162 -8.35 1.50 5.98
C PRO A 162 -7.76 1.08 7.34
N HIS A 163 -7.81 -0.23 7.65
CA HIS A 163 -7.27 -0.78 8.90
C HIS A 163 -5.73 -0.73 9.03
N ARG A 164 -5.00 -0.42 7.96
CA ARG A 164 -3.54 -0.29 7.94
C ARG A 164 -3.16 1.13 7.54
N SER A 165 -2.97 1.98 8.54
CA SER A 165 -2.57 3.37 8.40
C SER A 165 -1.20 3.52 7.75
N GLN A 166 -1.16 3.62 6.42
CA GLN A 166 -0.18 4.47 5.75
C GLN A 166 -0.94 5.50 4.96
N VAL A 167 -0.95 6.68 5.53
CA VAL A 167 -1.50 7.87 4.93
C VAL A 167 -0.55 8.26 3.78
N ALA A 168 -1.02 8.15 2.53
CA ALA A 168 -0.24 8.48 1.35
C ALA A 168 0.35 9.90 1.45
N GLY A 169 1.57 10.10 0.92
CA GLY A 169 2.28 11.38 0.99
C GLY A 169 1.42 12.55 0.48
N PHE A 170 1.40 13.65 1.22
CA PHE A 170 0.58 14.82 0.89
C PHE A 170 1.39 15.96 0.31
N THR A 171 0.78 16.67 -0.64
CA THR A 171 1.21 18.01 -1.04
C THR A 171 0.55 19.04 -0.11
N GLN A 172 1.33 19.59 0.81
CA GLN A 172 0.88 20.65 1.72
C GLN A 172 0.78 21.99 0.97
N ALA A 173 -0.34 22.71 1.16
CA ALA A 173 -0.47 24.07 0.63
C ALA A 173 0.46 25.05 1.36
N ALA A 174 1.05 26.00 0.62
CA ALA A 174 1.87 27.05 1.20
C ALA A 174 0.99 27.99 2.05
N VAL A 175 1.33 28.14 3.34
CA VAL A 175 0.67 29.09 4.24
C VAL A 175 1.12 30.52 3.88
N PRO A 176 0.20 31.47 3.57
CA PRO A 176 0.56 32.85 3.28
C PRO A 176 1.23 33.53 4.48
N ALA A 177 2.29 34.32 4.23
CA ALA A 177 3.07 35.02 5.27
C ALA A 177 2.36 36.27 5.87
N ALA A 178 1.12 36.56 5.48
CA ALA A 178 0.40 37.77 5.91
C ALA A 178 -0.16 37.61 7.33
N ARG A 179 0.61 38.12 8.30
CA ARG A 179 0.26 38.20 9.72
C ARG A 179 -0.75 39.31 9.99
N MET A 180 -1.77 38.98 10.78
CA MET A 180 -2.71 39.84 11.51
C MET A 180 -3.16 41.13 10.82
N VAL A 181 -4.36 41.11 10.23
CA VAL A 181 -5.17 42.34 10.06
C VAL A 181 -6.65 41.99 10.26
N GLY A 182 -7.31 42.66 11.21
CA GLY A 182 -8.76 42.75 11.32
C GLY A 182 -9.41 41.83 12.36
N GLN A 183 -10.41 42.37 13.07
CA GLN A 183 -11.26 41.69 14.07
C GLN A 183 -12.23 40.65 13.46
N ALA A 184 -11.81 39.93 12.42
CA ALA A 184 -12.59 38.79 11.93
C ALA A 184 -12.44 37.64 12.94
N ALA A 185 -13.57 37.13 13.44
CA ALA A 185 -13.61 36.09 14.46
C ALA A 185 -13.03 34.78 13.90
N LEU A 186 -12.26 34.07 14.71
CA LEU A 186 -11.83 32.71 14.40
C LEU A 186 -13.02 31.77 14.57
N TRP A 187 -13.41 31.06 13.52
CA TRP A 187 -14.54 30.13 13.58
C TRP A 187 -14.31 28.88 12.70
N LEU A 188 -15.04 27.80 13.02
CA LEU A 188 -14.94 26.49 12.41
C LEU A 188 -16.17 26.20 11.55
N GLU A 189 -15.96 25.75 10.32
CA GLU A 189 -16.96 25.16 9.43
C GLU A 189 -16.65 23.67 9.23
N VAL A 190 -17.66 22.80 9.39
CA VAL A 190 -17.59 21.39 8.95
C VAL A 190 -18.80 21.10 8.07
N PRO A 191 -18.70 21.28 6.74
CA PRO A 191 -19.85 21.19 5.84
C PRO A 191 -20.61 19.87 5.92
N ALA A 192 -19.89 18.74 6.01
CA ALA A 192 -20.48 17.41 6.08
C ALA A 192 -21.37 17.20 7.33
N LEU A 193 -21.16 18.01 8.38
CA LEU A 193 -21.92 17.95 9.63
C LEU A 193 -22.85 19.16 9.82
N GLY A 194 -22.83 20.13 8.90
CA GLY A 194 -23.57 21.39 9.04
C GLY A 194 -23.10 22.26 10.22
N ILE A 195 -21.85 22.09 10.69
CA ILE A 195 -21.31 22.84 11.82
C ILE A 195 -20.80 24.19 11.35
N GLN A 196 -21.21 25.25 12.05
CA GLN A 196 -20.60 26.58 12.00
C GLN A 196 -20.54 27.11 13.44
N ALA A 197 -19.34 27.22 14.02
CA ALA A 197 -19.19 27.55 15.43
C ALA A 197 -17.97 28.46 15.69
N PRO A 198 -18.06 29.43 16.60
CA PRO A 198 -16.91 30.23 17.00
C PRO A 198 -15.86 29.36 17.71
N VAL A 199 -14.59 29.71 17.55
CA VAL A 199 -13.49 29.04 18.24
C VAL A 199 -12.97 29.93 19.38
N GLN A 200 -13.10 29.43 20.61
CA GLN A 200 -12.60 30.07 21.83
C GLN A 200 -11.25 29.51 22.25
N GLY A 201 -10.45 30.30 22.95
CA GLY A 201 -9.23 29.79 23.59
C GLY A 201 -9.53 29.08 24.90
N VAL A 202 -9.02 27.86 25.07
CA VAL A 202 -9.09 27.09 26.32
C VAL A 202 -7.69 27.06 26.95
N PRO A 203 -7.47 27.78 28.07
CA PRO A 203 -6.16 27.87 28.67
C PRO A 203 -5.72 26.56 29.34
N LEU A 204 -4.42 26.30 29.35
CA LEU A 204 -3.82 25.16 30.03
C LEU A 204 -3.45 25.55 31.47
N THR A 205 -4.10 24.91 32.43
CA THR A 205 -3.83 25.11 33.86
C THR A 205 -3.11 23.90 34.48
N SER A 206 -2.74 24.00 35.77
CA SER A 206 -2.20 22.86 36.52
C SER A 206 -3.18 21.69 36.67
N GLN A 207 -4.48 21.93 36.49
CA GLN A 207 -5.53 20.91 36.50
C GLN A 207 -5.89 20.43 35.08
N GLY A 208 -5.18 20.92 34.04
CA GLY A 208 -5.49 20.65 32.64
C GLY A 208 -6.37 21.74 32.02
N TRP A 209 -7.17 21.34 31.04
CA TRP A 209 -8.11 22.21 30.32
C TRP A 209 -9.52 22.04 30.89
N ASP A 210 -10.13 23.15 31.33
CA ASP A 210 -11.55 23.18 31.68
C ASP A 210 -12.36 23.62 30.45
N VAL A 211 -13.23 22.72 29.99
CA VAL A 211 -14.08 22.89 28.80
C VAL A 211 -15.56 22.94 29.16
N SER A 212 -15.92 22.89 30.44
CA SER A 212 -17.31 22.78 30.92
C SER A 212 -18.20 23.98 30.56
N TRP A 213 -17.58 25.10 30.19
CA TRP A 213 -18.23 26.37 29.86
C TRP A 213 -18.44 26.59 28.36
N LEU A 214 -17.95 25.70 27.48
CA LEU A 214 -17.97 25.91 26.03
C LEU A 214 -19.38 25.84 25.41
N GLY A 215 -20.27 25.00 25.93
CA GLY A 215 -21.58 24.78 25.31
C GLY A 215 -21.47 24.35 23.85
N ASP A 216 -22.15 25.06 22.94
CA ASP A 216 -22.11 24.80 21.49
C ASP A 216 -20.93 25.44 20.75
N GLU A 217 -19.99 26.06 21.49
CA GLU A 217 -18.78 26.64 20.91
C GLU A 217 -17.65 25.59 20.82
N VAL A 218 -16.63 25.90 20.00
CA VAL A 218 -15.45 25.06 19.82
C VAL A 218 -14.29 25.65 20.62
N GLY A 219 -13.54 24.83 21.34
CA GLY A 219 -12.37 25.26 22.11
C GLY A 219 -11.05 24.91 21.43
N TRP A 220 -10.16 25.87 21.19
CA TRP A 220 -8.76 25.61 20.90
C TRP A 220 -7.99 25.35 22.20
N LEU A 221 -7.30 24.20 22.28
CA LEU A 221 -6.53 23.84 23.47
C LEU A 221 -5.15 24.50 23.48
N GLU A 222 -4.89 25.36 24.49
CA GLU A 222 -3.59 25.98 24.69
C GLU A 222 -2.48 24.93 24.85
N GLY A 223 -1.34 25.17 24.20
CA GLY A 223 -0.23 24.22 24.11
C GLY A 223 -0.22 23.40 22.81
N SER A 224 -1.34 23.34 22.09
CA SER A 224 -1.35 22.87 20.68
C SER A 224 -0.88 23.97 19.72
N ALA A 225 -0.62 23.63 18.46
CA ALA A 225 -0.34 24.65 17.45
C ALA A 225 -1.57 25.57 17.34
N PHE A 226 -1.33 26.87 17.33
CA PHE A 226 -2.41 27.83 17.12
C PHE A 226 -3.01 27.62 15.72
N PRO A 227 -4.34 27.76 15.52
CA PRO A 227 -4.94 27.63 14.21
C PRO A 227 -4.20 28.50 13.20
N THR A 228 -4.02 28.01 11.98
CA THR A 228 -3.21 28.65 10.91
C THR A 228 -1.69 28.61 11.11
N ARG A 229 -1.16 27.92 12.12
CA ARG A 229 0.29 27.73 12.30
C ARG A 229 0.70 26.28 12.06
N ALA A 230 1.97 26.12 11.69
CA ALA A 230 2.56 24.81 11.51
C ALA A 230 2.55 23.99 12.80
N GLY A 231 2.30 22.69 12.66
CA GLY A 231 2.14 21.74 13.76
C GLY A 231 0.73 21.14 13.80
N ASN A 232 0.33 20.66 14.97
CA ASN A 232 -1.02 20.10 15.18
C ASN A 232 -1.88 21.04 16.02
N THR A 233 -2.91 21.61 15.42
CA THR A 233 -3.95 22.38 16.13
C THR A 233 -4.99 21.44 16.70
N VAL A 234 -5.31 21.56 17.98
CA VAL A 234 -6.36 20.74 18.61
C VAL A 234 -7.57 21.60 18.95
N LEU A 235 -8.71 21.26 18.34
CA LEU A 235 -10.01 21.85 18.61
C LEU A 235 -10.90 20.84 19.31
N VAL A 236 -11.51 21.23 20.42
CA VAL A 236 -12.38 20.39 21.26
C VAL A 236 -13.82 20.91 21.21
N GLY A 237 -14.78 20.00 21.32
CA GLY A 237 -16.20 20.35 21.38
C GLY A 237 -17.01 19.23 22.04
N HIS A 238 -18.14 19.59 22.64
CA HIS A 238 -18.97 18.61 23.33
C HIS A 238 -19.63 17.64 22.35
N VAL A 239 -19.69 16.36 22.74
CA VAL A 239 -20.59 15.39 22.10
C VAL A 239 -22.02 15.59 22.62
N TRP A 240 -22.16 15.96 23.89
CA TRP A 240 -23.42 16.22 24.58
C TRP A 240 -23.25 17.40 25.55
N ASN A 241 -24.24 18.29 25.57
CA ASN A 241 -24.26 19.47 26.42
C ASN A 241 -24.81 19.17 27.81
N ALA A 242 -24.57 20.08 28.77
CA ALA A 242 -25.04 19.95 30.16
C ALA A 242 -26.58 19.96 30.29
N ASP A 243 -27.30 20.49 29.30
CA ASP A 243 -28.77 20.50 29.23
C ASP A 243 -29.35 19.25 28.55
N ASN A 244 -28.50 18.23 28.29
CA ASN A 244 -28.86 16.98 27.64
C ASN A 244 -29.27 17.12 26.16
N THR A 245 -28.77 18.15 25.48
CA THR A 245 -28.86 18.31 24.02
C THR A 245 -27.59 17.82 23.31
N PRO A 246 -27.65 17.43 22.02
CA PRO A 246 -26.45 17.12 21.24
C PRO A 246 -25.52 18.33 21.17
N GLY A 247 -24.24 18.14 21.47
CA GLY A 247 -23.23 19.20 21.37
C GLY A 247 -22.69 19.38 19.95
N VAL A 248 -21.86 20.41 19.75
CA VAL A 248 -21.29 20.78 18.44
C VAL A 248 -20.58 19.64 17.72
N PHE A 249 -19.98 18.69 18.44
CA PHE A 249 -19.27 17.53 17.87
C PHE A 249 -20.02 16.19 18.01
N ALA A 250 -21.34 16.22 18.26
CA ALA A 250 -22.16 15.00 18.33
C ALA A 250 -22.05 14.11 17.08
N GLY A 251 -21.89 14.73 15.90
CA GLY A 251 -21.77 14.05 14.61
C GLY A 251 -20.36 13.61 14.24
N LEU A 252 -19.32 13.92 15.03
CA LEU A 252 -17.93 13.81 14.59
C LEU A 252 -17.52 12.39 14.14
N LYS A 253 -18.16 11.36 14.71
CA LYS A 253 -17.94 9.95 14.33
C LYS A 253 -18.28 9.63 12.87
N THR A 254 -19.16 10.40 12.23
CA THR A 254 -19.63 10.15 10.86
C THR A 254 -18.72 10.72 9.79
N LEU A 255 -17.73 11.55 10.14
CA LEU A 255 -16.78 12.08 9.16
C LEU A 255 -15.99 10.96 8.49
N GLY A 256 -15.95 11.00 7.16
CA GLY A 256 -15.19 10.09 6.30
C GLY A 256 -13.84 10.66 5.89
N TYR A 257 -13.07 9.87 5.15
CA TYR A 257 -11.85 10.33 4.50
C TYR A 257 -12.20 11.38 3.44
N ASP A 258 -11.33 12.39 3.28
CA ASP A 258 -11.53 13.56 2.39
C ASP A 258 -12.66 14.51 2.75
N ASP A 259 -13.44 14.25 3.81
CA ASP A 259 -14.36 15.27 4.32
C ASP A 259 -13.60 16.54 4.69
N LEU A 260 -14.19 17.69 4.36
CA LEU A 260 -13.55 18.98 4.54
C LEU A 260 -13.87 19.58 5.90
N ILE A 261 -12.86 20.21 6.49
CA ILE A 261 -12.95 21.05 7.67
C ILE A 261 -12.32 22.39 7.32
N VAL A 262 -13.04 23.49 7.52
CA VAL A 262 -12.55 24.82 7.18
C VAL A 262 -12.42 25.66 8.44
N VAL A 263 -11.22 26.19 8.67
CA VAL A 263 -11.00 27.21 9.69
C VAL A 263 -11.02 28.57 9.01
N HIS A 264 -11.93 29.43 9.43
CA HIS A 264 -12.05 30.79 8.94
C HIS A 264 -11.31 31.73 9.89
N ALA A 265 -10.34 32.47 9.37
CA ALA A 265 -9.56 33.40 10.16
C ALA A 265 -8.99 34.53 9.29
N TRP A 266 -9.20 35.77 9.72
CA TRP A 266 -8.58 36.96 9.12
C TRP A 266 -8.79 37.09 7.59
N GLY A 267 -10.00 36.80 7.11
CA GLY A 267 -10.33 36.87 5.68
C GLY A 267 -9.70 35.75 4.84
N GLN A 268 -9.29 34.66 5.48
CA GLN A 268 -8.78 33.45 4.83
C GLN A 268 -9.54 32.22 5.32
N ARG A 269 -9.68 31.27 4.41
CA ARG A 269 -10.19 29.93 4.65
C ARG A 269 -9.03 28.95 4.60
N TYR A 270 -8.79 28.27 5.71
CA TYR A 270 -7.80 27.21 5.82
C TYR A 270 -8.55 25.88 5.69
N VAL A 271 -8.43 25.25 4.52
CA VAL A 271 -9.16 24.05 4.17
C VAL A 271 -8.32 22.84 4.52
N TYR A 272 -8.83 22.03 5.45
CA TYR A 272 -8.26 20.76 5.89
C TYR A 272 -9.11 19.62 5.35
N ALA A 273 -8.47 18.50 5.02
CA ALA A 273 -9.17 17.29 4.58
C ALA A 273 -8.88 16.14 5.56
N VAL A 274 -9.91 15.42 5.99
CA VAL A 274 -9.80 14.36 7.00
C VAL A 274 -8.99 13.18 6.46
N ARG A 275 -8.05 12.67 7.27
CA ARG A 275 -7.12 11.58 6.92
C ARG A 275 -7.14 10.41 7.86
N GLU A 276 -7.52 10.62 9.12
CA GLU A 276 -7.51 9.55 10.11
C GLU A 276 -8.54 9.81 11.22
N LYS A 277 -9.09 8.74 11.77
CA LYS A 277 -9.84 8.75 13.04
C LYS A 277 -9.19 7.81 14.03
N GLN A 278 -9.04 8.25 15.27
CA GLN A 278 -8.56 7.40 16.36
C GLN A 278 -9.47 7.53 17.58
N VAL A 279 -9.70 6.41 18.25
CA VAL A 279 -10.30 6.38 19.59
C VAL A 279 -9.15 6.27 20.59
N LEU A 280 -9.01 7.30 21.42
CA LEU A 280 -7.96 7.44 22.43
C LEU A 280 -8.53 7.23 23.82
N ARG A 281 -7.71 6.73 24.74
CA ARG A 281 -8.05 6.77 26.17
C ARG A 281 -7.87 8.19 26.71
N PRO A 282 -8.60 8.61 27.75
CA PRO A 282 -8.47 9.94 28.35
C PRO A 282 -7.03 10.30 28.76
N GLU A 283 -6.23 9.32 29.19
CA GLU A 283 -4.82 9.49 29.55
C GLU A 283 -3.89 9.68 28.34
N ASP A 284 -4.26 9.16 27.17
CA ASP A 284 -3.44 9.13 25.96
C ASP A 284 -3.58 10.40 25.11
N VAL A 285 -4.47 11.32 25.50
CA VAL A 285 -4.66 12.60 24.81
C VAL A 285 -3.34 13.36 24.68
N ARG A 286 -2.38 13.15 25.60
CA ARG A 286 -1.01 13.71 25.53
C ARG A 286 -0.24 13.37 24.24
N SER A 287 -0.61 12.31 23.55
CA SER A 287 -0.05 11.95 22.23
C SER A 287 -0.43 12.94 21.11
N LEU A 288 -1.50 13.73 21.28
CA LEU A 288 -1.93 14.73 20.29
C LEU A 288 -0.90 15.84 20.08
N TRP A 289 -0.01 16.06 21.04
CA TRP A 289 1.06 17.07 20.96
C TRP A 289 2.36 16.52 20.34
N ALA A 290 2.37 15.27 19.89
CA ALA A 290 3.53 14.72 19.19
C ALA A 290 3.82 15.52 17.90
N PRO A 291 5.10 15.78 17.58
CA PRO A 291 5.45 16.48 16.35
C PRO A 291 4.90 15.73 15.13
N ARG A 292 4.19 16.45 14.25
CA ARG A 292 3.77 15.96 12.94
C ARG A 292 4.46 16.78 11.85
N SER A 293 4.80 16.14 10.73
CA SER A 293 5.58 16.75 9.64
C SER A 293 4.80 17.72 8.74
N TYR A 294 3.47 17.73 8.84
CA TYR A 294 2.57 18.60 8.08
C TYR A 294 1.75 19.49 9.02
N ASP A 295 0.96 20.41 8.46
CA ASP A 295 0.02 21.22 9.24
C ASP A 295 -1.28 20.45 9.47
N TRP A 296 -1.41 19.91 10.67
CA TRP A 296 -2.53 19.09 11.08
C TRP A 296 -3.54 19.89 11.90
N LEU A 297 -4.80 19.52 11.72
CA LEU A 297 -5.92 19.90 12.56
C LEU A 297 -6.51 18.63 13.17
N THR A 298 -6.71 18.61 14.48
CA THR A 298 -7.38 17.54 15.20
C THR A 298 -8.68 18.06 15.81
N LEU A 299 -9.82 17.49 15.42
CA LEU A 299 -11.08 17.68 16.12
C LEU A 299 -11.20 16.60 17.21
N LEU A 300 -11.49 17.00 18.44
CA LEU A 300 -11.51 16.13 19.61
C LEU A 300 -12.86 16.20 20.33
N THR A 301 -13.46 15.06 20.62
CA THR A 301 -14.69 14.98 21.42
C THR A 301 -14.69 13.75 22.34
N CYS A 302 -15.67 13.68 23.24
CA CYS A 302 -15.87 12.52 24.12
C CYS A 302 -16.54 11.37 23.36
N ALA A 303 -16.17 10.13 23.68
CA ALA A 303 -16.74 8.91 23.11
C ALA A 303 -16.93 7.84 24.20
N ASP A 304 -17.73 6.81 23.88
CA ASP A 304 -18.00 5.65 24.73
C ASP A 304 -18.51 6.02 26.14
N TYR A 305 -19.73 6.58 26.19
CA TYR A 305 -20.41 6.91 27.44
C TYR A 305 -20.80 5.65 28.23
N ASP A 306 -20.37 5.58 29.49
CA ASP A 306 -20.74 4.54 30.44
C ASP A 306 -21.85 5.07 31.37
N PRO A 307 -23.09 4.55 31.26
CA PRO A 307 -24.21 4.99 32.09
C PRO A 307 -24.11 4.54 33.56
N GLN A 308 -23.29 3.54 33.89
CA GLN A 308 -23.10 3.09 35.27
C GLN A 308 -22.08 3.95 36.02
N ALA A 309 -21.03 4.39 35.32
CA ALA A 309 -20.00 5.25 35.86
C ALA A 309 -20.25 6.75 35.61
N ASP A 310 -21.29 7.09 34.84
CA ASP A 310 -21.67 8.46 34.46
C ASP A 310 -20.49 9.25 33.85
N THR A 311 -19.74 8.59 32.95
CA THR A 311 -18.51 9.14 32.39
C THR A 311 -18.22 8.63 30.98
N TYR A 312 -17.45 9.41 30.21
CA TYR A 312 -16.97 9.03 28.89
C TYR A 312 -15.61 8.35 28.99
N GLN A 313 -15.57 7.07 28.60
CA GLN A 313 -14.39 6.22 28.72
C GLN A 313 -13.35 6.45 27.62
N ALA A 314 -13.71 7.16 26.55
CA ALA A 314 -12.82 7.41 25.42
C ALA A 314 -12.89 8.84 24.89
N ARG A 315 -11.96 9.16 23.97
CA ARG A 315 -11.94 10.38 23.18
C ARG A 315 -11.85 10.01 21.71
N LEU A 316 -12.71 10.60 20.89
CA LEU A 316 -12.62 10.49 19.44
C LEU A 316 -11.78 11.66 18.92
N ALA A 317 -10.66 11.34 18.27
CA ALA A 317 -9.81 12.29 17.56
C ALA A 317 -9.95 12.10 16.05
N VAL A 318 -10.32 13.16 15.33
CA VAL A 318 -10.36 13.20 13.87
C VAL A 318 -9.22 14.09 13.38
N TYR A 319 -8.28 13.51 12.64
CA TYR A 319 -7.11 14.20 12.13
C TYR A 319 -7.30 14.58 10.67
N ALA A 320 -7.02 15.83 10.35
CA ALA A 320 -7.09 16.39 9.02
C ALA A 320 -5.81 17.17 8.68
N VAL A 321 -5.43 17.19 7.40
CA VAL A 321 -4.22 17.89 6.92
C VAL A 321 -4.62 19.10 6.08
N LEU A 322 -3.86 20.19 6.18
CA LEU A 322 -4.09 21.39 5.38
C LEU A 322 -3.85 21.12 3.89
N VAL A 323 -4.88 21.32 3.06
CA VAL A 323 -4.84 21.08 1.61
C VAL A 323 -4.96 22.36 0.77
N ALA A 324 -5.53 23.44 1.32
CA ALA A 324 -5.61 24.72 0.63
C ALA A 324 -5.72 25.91 1.62
N VAL A 325 -5.24 27.07 1.17
CA VAL A 325 -5.54 28.36 1.80
C VAL A 325 -6.09 29.29 0.73
N THR A 326 -7.32 29.77 0.92
CA THR A 326 -8.02 30.61 -0.05
C THR A 326 -8.59 31.86 0.61
N PRO A 327 -8.75 32.99 -0.11
CA PRO A 327 -9.48 34.15 0.40
C PRO A 327 -10.88 33.77 0.90
N ASP A 328 -11.33 34.44 1.95
CA ASP A 328 -12.68 34.30 2.47
C ASP A 328 -13.56 35.43 1.93
N ASP A 329 -14.41 35.11 0.96
CA ASP A 329 -15.31 36.07 0.31
C ASP A 329 -16.54 36.41 1.19
N ASN A 330 -16.70 35.76 2.35
CA ASN A 330 -17.80 36.00 3.29
C ASN A 330 -17.30 36.00 4.76
N PRO A 331 -16.56 37.05 5.17
CA PRO A 331 -15.78 37.10 6.42
C PRO A 331 -16.59 37.24 7.71
#